data_AF-U2IZB0-F1
#
_entry.id   AF-U2IZB0-F1
#
_cell.length_a   1.000
_cell.length_b   1.000
_cell.length_c   1.000
_cell.angle_alpha   90.00
_cell.angle_beta   90.00
_cell.angle_gamma   90.00
#
_symmetry.space_group_name_H-M   'P 1'
#
loop_
_entity.id
_entity.type
_entity.pdbx_description
1 polymer ?
#
loop_
_entity_poly.entity_id
_entity_poly.type
_entity_poly.pdbx_seq_one_letter_code
_entity_poly.pdbx_strand_id
1 'polypeptide(L)'
;MEPNNNDNYVLVLEDRTEVKNEQEAGKISVVSGIDDKGNLKTTEAAAANQAAFLKFNNKDGLLKNFMSNFLKQFNNPTRFGLYKVLANNVEQGVDNLRTMLQSREKPESKQQLTEIGVSFDDYLPKKKNATAIDESKIDWKQLGDLGLTRERLEQSGELEKMLSWQKSNLITIAVPIGDTTIYTEARLAFRTDDNGNVGLAIHPLRKEPQLDFPYMGYKFSPEEKEQLLATGNLGKTIEVTPKNGNPFSAYVSIDPQTNEIVALRADRVNIPKEIKGVTLSDVQYKDLVEGKAVKVEGMTAKSGKSFNATLQVNAERKGIEFIFDNNR
;
A
#
# COMPACT_ATOMS: atom_id res chain seq x y z
N MET A 1 -28.88 -14.66 24.75
CA MET A 1 -29.60 -14.79 23.47
C MET A 1 -28.56 -14.81 22.39
N GLU A 2 -28.51 -15.87 21.59
CA GLU A 2 -27.64 -15.86 20.40
C GLU A 2 -28.14 -14.79 19.42
N PRO A 3 -27.24 -14.06 18.73
CA PRO A 3 -27.67 -13.13 17.70
C PRO A 3 -28.30 -13.93 16.55
N ASN A 4 -29.57 -13.64 16.25
CA ASN A 4 -30.27 -14.22 15.10
C ASN A 4 -29.49 -13.91 13.82
N ASN A 5 -28.90 -14.93 13.23
CA ASN A 5 -27.88 -14.83 12.18
C ASN A 5 -28.49 -14.63 10.78
N ASN A 6 -29.66 -13.99 10.70
CA ASN A 6 -30.49 -13.84 9.49
C ASN A 6 -31.06 -12.42 9.30
N ASP A 7 -30.55 -11.43 10.05
CA ASP A 7 -31.04 -10.06 9.98
C ASP A 7 -30.54 -9.34 8.72
N ASN A 8 -31.50 -8.79 7.96
CA ASN A 8 -31.23 -7.86 6.87
C ASN A 8 -31.13 -6.44 7.42
N TYR A 9 -30.11 -5.70 7.01
CA TYR A 9 -29.89 -4.31 7.37
C TYR A 9 -30.06 -3.39 6.17
N VAL A 10 -30.39 -2.13 6.42
CA VAL A 10 -30.26 -1.02 5.47
C VAL A 10 -29.16 -0.08 5.95
N LEU A 11 -28.56 0.66 5.02
CA LEU A 11 -27.62 1.73 5.34
C LEU A 11 -28.34 3.07 5.40
N VAL A 12 -28.12 3.78 6.50
CA VAL A 12 -28.58 5.14 6.71
C VAL A 12 -27.39 6.08 6.61
N LEU A 13 -27.48 7.07 5.73
CA LEU A 13 -26.48 8.11 5.50
C LEU A 13 -26.84 9.38 6.28
N GLU A 14 -25.91 9.84 7.10
CA GLU A 14 -25.86 11.21 7.63
C GLU A 14 -24.94 12.04 6.72
N ASP A 15 -25.48 12.97 5.95
CA ASP A 15 -24.71 13.94 5.17
C ASP A 15 -24.48 15.21 5.96
N ARG A 16 -23.21 15.51 6.27
CA ARG A 16 -22.80 16.68 7.05
C ARG A 16 -22.08 17.73 6.21
N THR A 17 -22.20 17.70 4.89
CA THR A 17 -21.51 18.64 3.99
C THR A 17 -21.92 20.10 4.23
N GLU A 18 -23.20 20.35 4.56
CA GLU A 18 -23.76 21.69 4.82
C GLU A 18 -23.79 22.08 6.32
N VAL A 19 -23.37 21.17 7.21
CA VAL A 19 -23.39 21.41 8.66
C VAL A 19 -22.23 22.33 9.06
N LYS A 20 -22.54 23.41 9.79
CA LYS A 20 -21.56 24.42 10.22
C LYS A 20 -21.04 24.18 11.64
N ASN A 21 -21.76 23.43 12.46
CA ASN A 21 -21.41 23.12 13.84
C ASN A 21 -21.22 21.61 14.00
N GLU A 22 -20.07 21.18 14.55
CA GLU A 22 -19.76 19.76 14.74
C GLU A 22 -20.73 19.02 15.67
N GLN A 23 -21.54 19.74 16.45
CA GLN A 23 -22.57 19.19 17.33
C GLN A 23 -23.92 18.97 16.64
N GLU A 24 -24.14 19.57 15.46
CA GLU A 24 -25.38 19.42 14.70
C GLU A 24 -25.39 18.10 13.90
N ALA A 25 -26.56 17.48 13.87
CA ALA A 25 -26.82 16.30 13.06
C ALA A 25 -26.95 16.69 11.58
N GLY A 26 -26.36 15.87 10.70
CA GLY A 26 -26.50 16.04 9.26
C GLY A 26 -27.88 15.64 8.73
N LYS A 27 -28.06 15.80 7.41
CA LYS A 27 -29.26 15.32 6.71
C LYS A 27 -29.26 13.80 6.68
N ILE A 28 -30.34 13.19 7.19
CA ILE A 28 -30.47 11.73 7.25
C ILE A 28 -31.27 11.22 6.05
N SER A 29 -30.78 10.17 5.38
CA SER A 29 -31.48 9.47 4.30
C SER A 29 -31.10 7.99 4.23
N VAL A 30 -31.95 7.16 3.62
CA VAL A 30 -31.70 5.71 3.48
C VAL A 30 -31.13 5.43 2.10
N VAL A 31 -30.07 4.63 2.03
CA VAL A 31 -29.44 4.24 0.77
C VAL A 31 -30.37 3.32 -0.04
N SER A 32 -30.64 3.70 -1.28
CA SER A 32 -31.44 2.91 -2.24
C SER A 32 -30.59 2.27 -3.33
N GLY A 33 -29.36 2.74 -3.55
CA GLY A 33 -28.46 2.14 -4.53
C GLY A 33 -27.25 3.00 -4.86
N ILE A 34 -26.49 2.54 -5.85
CA ILE A 34 -25.44 3.30 -6.54
C ILE A 34 -25.77 3.24 -8.03
N ASP A 35 -25.70 4.36 -8.75
CA ASP A 35 -25.91 4.38 -10.21
C ASP A 35 -24.67 3.91 -10.99
N ASP A 36 -24.83 3.73 -12.32
CA ASP A 36 -23.75 3.27 -13.21
C ASP A 36 -22.56 4.27 -13.29
N LYS A 37 -22.74 5.50 -12.80
CA LYS A 37 -21.71 6.53 -12.70
C LYS A 37 -21.07 6.59 -11.32
N GLY A 38 -21.47 5.69 -10.42
CA GLY A 38 -20.95 5.58 -9.06
C GLY A 38 -21.62 6.50 -8.05
N ASN A 39 -22.64 7.28 -8.41
CA ASN A 39 -23.31 8.19 -7.47
C ASN A 39 -24.24 7.46 -6.51
N LEU A 40 -24.19 7.88 -5.25
CA LEU A 40 -25.08 7.39 -4.21
C LEU A 40 -26.52 7.84 -4.47
N LYS A 41 -27.45 6.88 -4.46
CA LYS A 41 -28.89 7.14 -4.46
C LYS A 41 -29.42 6.92 -3.05
N THR A 42 -30.18 7.91 -2.57
CA THR A 42 -30.86 7.84 -1.28
C THR A 42 -32.34 8.18 -1.42
N THR A 43 -33.14 7.76 -0.45
CA THR A 43 -34.57 8.04 -0.34
C THR A 43 -34.94 8.30 1.12
N GLU A 44 -36.16 8.75 1.36
CA GLU A 44 -36.68 8.98 2.70
C GLU A 44 -36.90 7.66 3.45
N ALA A 45 -36.66 7.69 4.75
CA ALA A 45 -36.91 6.59 5.68
C ALA A 45 -38.41 6.40 5.95
N ALA A 46 -39.19 6.14 4.92
CA ALA A 46 -40.64 5.94 4.99
C ALA A 46 -40.99 4.49 4.60
N ALA A 47 -42.03 3.93 5.21
CA ALA A 47 -42.53 2.59 4.96
C ALA A 47 -42.91 2.41 3.48
N ALA A 48 -43.45 3.46 2.86
CA ALA A 48 -43.76 3.51 1.42
C ALA A 48 -42.52 3.26 0.52
N ASN A 49 -41.32 3.56 1.00
CA ASN A 49 -40.07 3.40 0.26
C ASN A 49 -39.34 2.08 0.56
N GLN A 50 -39.92 1.18 1.37
CA GLN A 50 -39.24 -0.06 1.79
C GLN A 50 -38.76 -0.95 0.63
N ALA A 51 -39.48 -0.94 -0.49
CA ALA A 51 -39.09 -1.70 -1.68
C ALA A 51 -37.84 -1.12 -2.37
N ALA A 52 -37.55 0.17 -2.17
CA ALA A 52 -36.42 0.87 -2.76
C ALA A 52 -35.14 0.80 -1.91
N PHE A 53 -35.22 0.38 -0.65
CA PHE A 53 -34.05 0.33 0.22
C PHE A 53 -33.07 -0.76 -0.21
N LEU A 54 -31.78 -0.40 -0.25
CA LEU A 54 -30.73 -1.37 -0.47
C LEU A 54 -30.52 -2.17 0.83
N LYS A 55 -30.86 -3.46 0.78
CA LYS A 55 -30.77 -4.39 1.91
C LYS A 55 -29.47 -5.19 1.82
N PHE A 56 -28.83 -5.38 2.96
CA PHE A 56 -27.57 -6.09 3.09
C PHE A 56 -27.65 -7.11 4.21
N ASN A 57 -27.05 -8.28 3.98
CA ASN A 57 -26.64 -9.19 5.03
C ASN A 57 -25.15 -8.96 5.32
N ASN A 58 -24.73 -9.13 6.58
CA ASN A 58 -23.33 -9.05 6.99
C ASN A 58 -22.42 -10.08 6.27
N LYS A 59 -22.97 -11.12 5.62
CA LYS A 59 -22.20 -12.17 4.93
C LYS A 59 -22.08 -12.00 3.40
N ASP A 60 -22.93 -11.20 2.75
CA ASP A 60 -23.14 -11.31 1.29
C ASP A 60 -22.18 -10.47 0.44
N GLY A 61 -21.13 -9.88 1.03
CA GLY A 61 -20.12 -9.09 0.29
C GLY A 61 -20.64 -7.78 -0.35
N LEU A 62 -21.96 -7.58 -0.42
CA LEU A 62 -22.62 -6.39 -0.98
C LEU A 62 -22.22 -5.11 -0.25
N LEU A 63 -22.14 -5.16 1.09
CA LEU A 63 -21.67 -4.04 1.90
C LEU A 63 -20.23 -3.66 1.53
N LYS A 64 -19.35 -4.65 1.35
CA LYS A 64 -17.95 -4.42 0.95
C LYS A 64 -17.85 -3.76 -0.43
N ASN A 65 -18.65 -4.20 -1.39
CA ASN A 65 -18.69 -3.60 -2.73
C ASN A 65 -19.23 -2.17 -2.69
N PHE A 66 -20.31 -1.94 -1.94
CA PHE A 66 -20.86 -0.60 -1.70
C PHE A 66 -19.79 0.34 -1.12
N MET A 67 -19.10 -0.09 -0.05
CA MET A 67 -18.09 0.72 0.62
C MET A 67 -16.87 0.98 -0.28
N SER A 68 -16.47 0.02 -1.12
CA SER A 68 -15.38 0.23 -2.08
C SER A 68 -15.71 1.32 -3.10
N ASN A 69 -16.95 1.39 -3.58
CA ASN A 69 -17.38 2.43 -4.52
C ASN A 69 -17.58 3.78 -3.81
N PHE A 70 -18.20 3.77 -2.63
CA PHE A 70 -18.39 4.96 -1.80
C PHE A 70 -17.05 5.66 -1.50
N LEU A 71 -16.03 4.91 -1.06
CA LEU A 71 -14.72 5.47 -0.71
C LEU A 71 -13.89 5.90 -1.93
N LYS A 72 -14.15 5.36 -3.12
CA LYS A 72 -13.54 5.87 -4.37
C LYS A 72 -14.11 7.23 -4.77
N GLN A 73 -15.39 7.47 -4.49
CA GLN A 73 -16.08 8.68 -4.89
C GLN A 73 -15.82 9.85 -3.93
N PHE A 74 -15.81 9.57 -2.62
CA PHE A 74 -15.71 10.59 -1.59
C PHE A 74 -14.28 10.66 -1.01
N ASN A 75 -13.44 11.54 -1.56
CA ASN A 75 -12.04 11.76 -1.16
C ASN A 75 -11.85 12.15 0.32
N ASN A 76 -12.91 12.58 1.02
CA ASN A 76 -12.90 12.83 2.46
C ASN A 76 -14.18 12.30 3.13
N PRO A 77 -14.24 11.00 3.48
CA PRO A 77 -15.46 10.36 3.97
C PRO A 77 -15.87 10.83 5.37
N THR A 78 -15.01 11.58 6.09
CA THR A 78 -15.26 12.08 7.45
C THR A 78 -16.43 13.07 7.55
N ARG A 79 -16.93 13.59 6.42
CA ARG A 79 -18.14 14.43 6.34
C ARG A 79 -19.44 13.64 6.26
N PHE A 80 -19.36 12.30 6.23
CA PHE A 80 -20.52 11.42 6.20
C PHE A 80 -20.52 10.52 7.43
N GLY A 81 -21.71 10.17 7.91
CA GLY A 81 -21.94 9.07 8.83
C GLY A 81 -22.68 7.95 8.12
N LEU A 82 -22.25 6.70 8.30
CA LEU A 82 -23.01 5.53 7.82
C LEU A 82 -23.40 4.67 9.01
N TYR A 83 -24.67 4.30 9.07
CA TYR A 83 -25.24 3.56 10.18
C TYR A 83 -26.09 2.39 9.69
N LYS A 84 -25.95 1.23 10.32
CA LYS A 84 -26.77 0.04 10.06
C LYS A 84 -28.06 0.12 10.85
N VAL A 85 -29.19 -0.05 10.16
CA VAL A 85 -30.52 -0.15 10.77
C VAL A 85 -31.19 -1.43 10.29
N LEU A 86 -31.92 -2.12 11.16
CA LEU A 86 -32.64 -3.34 10.79
C LEU A 86 -33.70 -3.04 9.72
N ALA A 87 -33.71 -3.82 8.63
CA ALA A 87 -34.57 -3.59 7.47
C ALA A 87 -36.06 -3.79 7.76
N ASN A 88 -36.41 -4.52 8.82
CA ASN A 88 -37.79 -4.71 9.27
C ASN A 88 -38.31 -3.55 10.15
N ASN A 89 -37.46 -2.60 10.54
CA ASN A 89 -37.84 -1.51 11.44
C ASN A 89 -37.12 -0.18 11.10
N VAL A 90 -37.12 0.20 9.82
CA VAL A 90 -36.33 1.33 9.33
C VAL A 90 -36.84 2.68 9.86
N GLU A 91 -38.15 2.93 9.87
CA GLU A 91 -38.70 4.23 10.33
C GLU A 91 -38.30 4.50 11.79
N GLN A 92 -38.65 3.58 12.69
CA GLN A 92 -38.32 3.71 14.11
C GLN A 92 -36.81 3.69 14.36
N GLY A 93 -36.05 2.87 13.62
CA GLY A 93 -34.61 2.83 13.73
C GLY A 93 -33.93 4.14 13.32
N VAL A 94 -34.44 4.81 12.29
CA VAL A 94 -33.97 6.12 11.83
C VAL A 94 -34.36 7.22 12.81
N ASP A 95 -35.55 7.18 13.41
CA ASP A 95 -35.96 8.15 14.43
C ASP A 95 -35.12 8.03 15.72
N ASN A 96 -34.82 6.80 16.14
CA ASN A 96 -33.89 6.54 17.24
C ASN A 96 -32.49 7.07 16.90
N LEU A 97 -31.99 6.81 15.69
CA LEU A 97 -30.71 7.33 15.22
C LEU A 97 -30.70 8.87 15.22
N ARG A 98 -31.77 9.53 14.78
CA ARG A 98 -31.88 10.99 14.79
C ARG A 98 -31.75 11.53 16.23
N THR A 99 -32.40 10.88 17.19
CA THR A 99 -32.31 11.23 18.61
C THR A 99 -30.90 11.02 19.18
N MET A 100 -30.23 9.92 18.80
CA MET A 100 -28.84 9.65 19.19
C MET A 100 -27.87 10.70 18.61
N LEU A 101 -28.04 11.08 17.34
CA LEU A 101 -27.21 12.08 16.68
C LEU A 101 -27.36 13.48 17.30
N GLN A 102 -28.57 13.87 17.72
CA GLN A 102 -28.81 15.11 18.46
C GLN A 102 -28.13 15.15 19.84
N SER A 103 -27.77 13.99 20.38
CA SER A 103 -27.14 13.85 21.69
C SER A 103 -25.74 13.21 21.62
N ARG A 104 -25.05 13.32 20.48
CA ARG A 104 -23.81 12.59 20.17
C ARG A 104 -22.64 12.84 21.13
N GLU A 105 -22.68 13.94 21.88
CA GLU A 105 -21.69 14.29 22.91
C GLU A 105 -21.85 13.44 24.20
N LYS A 106 -23.02 12.85 24.41
CA LYS A 106 -23.25 11.98 25.58
C LYS A 106 -22.50 10.65 25.39
N PRO A 107 -21.82 10.13 26.43
CA PRO A 107 -21.08 8.87 26.35
C PRO A 107 -21.93 7.68 25.85
N GLU A 108 -23.18 7.59 26.31
CA GLU A 108 -24.12 6.53 25.91
C GLU A 108 -24.46 6.59 24.42
N SER A 109 -24.84 7.77 23.92
CA SER A 109 -25.12 7.98 22.49
C SER A 109 -23.87 7.72 21.64
N LYS A 110 -22.67 8.11 22.11
CA LYS A 110 -21.40 7.87 21.42
C LYS A 110 -21.10 6.37 21.30
N GLN A 111 -21.34 5.60 22.36
CA GLN A 111 -21.15 4.16 22.33
C GLN A 111 -22.13 3.49 21.36
N GLN A 112 -23.42 3.82 21.43
CA GLN A 112 -24.44 3.25 20.54
C GLN A 112 -24.21 3.61 19.07
N LEU A 113 -23.83 4.86 18.77
CA LEU A 113 -23.47 5.29 17.41
C LEU A 113 -22.24 4.55 16.87
N THR A 114 -21.31 4.13 17.74
CA THR A 114 -20.15 3.33 17.36
C THR A 114 -20.56 1.89 17.04
N GLU A 115 -21.46 1.30 17.82
CA GLU A 115 -21.93 -0.09 17.63
C GLU A 115 -22.73 -0.27 16.34
N ILE A 116 -23.58 0.70 15.98
CA ILE A 116 -24.37 0.66 14.74
C ILE A 116 -23.65 1.32 13.56
N GLY A 117 -22.56 2.05 13.82
CA GLY A 117 -21.79 2.77 12.83
C GLY A 117 -21.01 1.83 11.91
N VAL A 118 -20.95 2.18 10.63
CA VAL A 118 -20.03 1.55 9.67
C VAL A 118 -18.73 2.33 9.69
N SER A 119 -17.69 1.75 10.28
CA SER A 119 -16.36 2.35 10.26
C SER A 119 -15.81 2.36 8.83
N PHE A 120 -15.49 3.54 8.31
CA PHE A 120 -14.84 3.66 6.99
C PHE A 120 -13.47 2.99 6.98
N ASP A 121 -12.75 2.99 8.10
CA ASP A 121 -11.41 2.39 8.22
C ASP A 121 -11.40 0.88 7.95
N ASP A 122 -12.53 0.20 8.16
CA ASP A 122 -12.68 -1.22 7.86
C ASP A 122 -12.69 -1.52 6.35
N TYR A 123 -13.03 -0.51 5.54
CA TYR A 123 -13.26 -0.64 4.10
C TYR A 123 -12.38 0.27 3.24
N LEU A 124 -11.74 1.27 3.85
CA LEU A 124 -10.58 1.89 3.23
C LEU A 124 -9.65 0.75 2.85
N PRO A 125 -9.01 0.79 1.67
CA PRO A 125 -7.85 -0.04 1.49
C PRO A 125 -6.96 0.34 2.67
N LYS A 126 -6.93 -0.51 3.71
CA LYS A 126 -5.85 -0.55 4.70
C LYS A 126 -4.66 -0.29 3.81
N LYS A 127 -3.95 0.84 4.01
CA LYS A 127 -2.68 1.06 3.33
C LYS A 127 -2.04 -0.31 3.36
N LYS A 128 -1.89 -0.93 2.18
CA LYS A 128 -1.36 -2.27 2.08
C LYS A 128 0.07 -2.11 2.57
N ASN A 129 0.27 -2.15 3.88
CA ASN A 129 1.43 -2.77 4.45
C ASN A 129 1.30 -4.17 3.87
N ALA A 130 2.08 -4.43 2.82
CA ALA A 130 2.48 -5.77 2.47
C ALA A 130 2.69 -6.48 3.81
N THR A 131 1.88 -7.51 4.10
CA THR A 131 1.79 -8.23 5.39
C THR A 131 3.10 -8.07 6.13
N ALA A 132 3.13 -7.15 7.11
CA ALA A 132 4.35 -6.90 7.85
C ALA A 132 4.80 -8.24 8.41
N ILE A 133 6.09 -8.49 8.36
CA ILE A 133 6.66 -9.73 8.86
C ILE A 133 6.30 -9.84 10.33
N ASP A 134 5.74 -10.97 10.71
CA ASP A 134 5.49 -11.27 12.11
C ASP A 134 6.84 -11.42 12.80
N GLU A 135 7.12 -10.51 13.73
CA GLU A 135 8.40 -10.42 14.43
C GLU A 135 8.71 -11.72 15.20
N SER A 136 7.68 -12.46 15.63
CA SER A 136 7.85 -13.76 16.29
C SER A 136 8.49 -14.83 15.40
N LYS A 137 8.51 -14.61 14.08
CA LYS A 137 9.15 -15.51 13.10
C LYS A 137 10.61 -15.17 12.83
N ILE A 138 11.16 -14.14 13.45
CA ILE A 138 12.55 -13.73 13.25
C ILE A 138 13.49 -14.56 14.13
N ASP A 139 14.53 -15.11 13.52
CA ASP A 139 15.66 -15.67 14.25
C ASP A 139 16.55 -14.55 14.81
N TRP A 140 16.23 -14.12 16.02
CA TRP A 140 17.01 -13.11 16.75
C TRP A 140 18.41 -13.59 17.14
N LYS A 141 18.64 -14.90 17.23
CA LYS A 141 19.97 -15.44 17.50
C LYS A 141 20.90 -15.17 16.33
N GLN A 142 20.43 -15.36 15.09
CA GLN A 142 21.22 -15.07 13.89
C GLN A 142 21.66 -13.59 13.83
N LEU A 143 20.80 -12.66 14.25
CA LEU A 143 21.14 -11.24 14.35
C LEU A 143 22.14 -10.98 15.48
N GLY A 144 21.96 -11.62 16.64
CA GLY A 144 22.87 -11.54 17.78
C GLY A 144 24.28 -12.04 17.43
N ASP A 145 24.38 -13.14 16.68
CA ASP A 145 25.64 -13.70 16.18
C ASP A 145 26.38 -12.71 15.25
N LEU A 146 25.66 -11.74 14.66
CA LEU A 146 26.21 -10.63 13.86
C LEU A 146 26.47 -9.34 14.65
N GLY A 147 26.36 -9.37 15.98
CA GLY A 147 26.53 -8.20 16.85
C GLY A 147 25.36 -7.20 16.79
N LEU A 148 24.16 -7.67 16.46
CA LEU A 148 22.95 -6.85 16.36
C LEU A 148 21.93 -7.28 17.43
N THR A 149 21.41 -6.30 18.18
CA THR A 149 20.30 -6.53 19.10
C THR A 149 19.00 -5.97 18.53
N ARG A 150 17.87 -6.50 19.01
CA ARG A 150 16.54 -5.99 18.68
C ARG A 150 16.43 -4.49 18.98
N GLU A 151 16.85 -4.10 20.17
CA GLU A 151 16.76 -2.72 20.66
C GLU A 151 17.56 -1.76 19.78
N ARG A 152 18.75 -2.18 19.31
CA ARG A 152 19.58 -1.36 18.40
C ARG A 152 18.90 -1.15 17.06
N LEU A 153 18.25 -2.19 16.50
CA LEU A 153 17.53 -2.09 15.23
C LEU A 153 16.24 -1.27 15.37
N GLU A 154 15.56 -1.36 16.51
CA GLU A 154 14.37 -0.58 16.82
C GLU A 154 14.70 0.91 16.99
N GLN A 155 15.71 1.25 17.81
CA GLN A 155 16.13 2.63 18.06
C GLN A 155 16.63 3.35 16.80
N SER A 156 17.22 2.62 15.87
CA SER A 156 17.66 3.17 14.57
C SER A 156 16.53 3.25 13.54
N GLY A 157 15.35 2.69 13.82
CA GLY A 157 14.22 2.60 12.87
C GLY A 157 14.44 1.58 11.74
N GLU A 158 15.52 0.81 11.79
CA GLU A 158 15.86 -0.18 10.76
C GLU A 158 15.02 -1.46 10.88
N LEU A 159 14.58 -1.79 12.10
CA LEU A 159 13.67 -2.91 12.34
C LEU A 159 12.34 -2.73 11.58
N GLU A 160 11.74 -1.55 11.65
CA GLU A 160 10.47 -1.25 10.95
C GLU A 160 10.60 -1.41 9.42
N LYS A 161 11.72 -0.95 8.85
CA LYS A 161 12.01 -1.13 7.42
C LYS A 161 12.13 -2.61 7.07
N MET A 162 12.89 -3.36 7.84
CA MET A 162 13.10 -4.78 7.59
C MET A 162 11.79 -5.58 7.71
N LEU A 163 10.98 -5.30 8.73
CA LEU A 163 9.65 -5.91 8.93
C LEU A 163 8.66 -5.56 7.81
N SER A 164 8.84 -4.41 7.15
CA SER A 164 8.06 -3.99 5.98
C SER A 164 8.68 -4.42 4.64
N TRP A 165 9.49 -5.48 4.64
CA TRP A 165 10.15 -6.08 3.46
C TRP A 165 11.19 -5.20 2.76
N GLN A 166 11.58 -4.09 3.37
CA GLN A 166 12.60 -3.18 2.88
C GLN A 166 13.98 -3.63 3.36
N LYS A 167 15.02 -3.18 2.67
CA LYS A 167 16.40 -3.28 3.16
C LYS A 167 16.62 -2.18 4.21
N SER A 168 17.41 -2.47 5.24
CA SER A 168 17.93 -1.44 6.14
C SER A 168 18.85 -0.47 5.39
N ASN A 169 19.23 0.63 6.03
CA ASN A 169 20.44 1.37 5.70
C ASN A 169 21.69 0.52 5.99
N LEU A 170 22.88 1.05 5.68
CA LEU A 170 24.14 0.43 6.09
C LEU A 170 24.21 0.37 7.63
N ILE A 171 24.47 -0.83 8.13
CA ILE A 171 24.67 -1.10 9.55
C ILE A 171 25.97 -1.88 9.69
N THR A 172 26.79 -1.52 10.67
CA THR A 172 27.97 -2.29 11.04
C THR A 172 27.57 -3.64 11.66
N ILE A 173 28.01 -4.72 11.03
CA ILE A 173 27.88 -6.10 11.50
C ILE A 173 29.25 -6.68 11.86
N ALA A 174 29.24 -7.63 12.78
CA ALA A 174 30.41 -8.40 13.21
C ALA A 174 30.28 -9.83 12.68
N VAL A 175 31.11 -10.22 11.71
CA VAL A 175 31.09 -11.56 11.11
C VAL A 175 32.19 -12.40 11.75
N PRO A 176 31.84 -13.39 12.59
CA PRO A 176 32.82 -14.30 13.16
C PRO A 176 33.35 -15.27 12.09
N ILE A 177 34.67 -15.38 11.98
CA ILE A 177 35.38 -16.30 11.09
C ILE A 177 36.49 -16.99 11.89
N GLY A 178 36.22 -18.21 12.35
CA GLY A 178 37.10 -18.92 13.27
C GLY A 178 37.28 -18.12 14.56
N ASP A 179 38.54 -17.82 14.91
CA ASP A 179 38.90 -17.05 16.11
C ASP A 179 38.95 -15.53 15.86
N THR A 180 38.65 -15.07 14.64
CA THR A 180 38.70 -13.65 14.26
C THR A 180 37.31 -13.10 13.97
N THR A 181 37.08 -11.83 14.29
CA THR A 181 35.85 -11.13 13.94
C THR A 181 36.14 -10.07 12.88
N ILE A 182 35.43 -10.14 11.75
CA ILE A 182 35.47 -9.11 10.71
C ILE A 182 34.34 -8.12 10.95
N TYR A 183 34.67 -6.82 10.99
CA TYR A 183 33.68 -5.76 11.03
C TYR A 183 33.47 -5.19 9.64
N THR A 184 32.21 -5.13 9.19
CA THR A 184 31.87 -4.60 7.87
C THR A 184 30.50 -3.93 7.90
N GLU A 185 30.21 -3.12 6.88
CA GLU A 185 28.88 -2.52 6.70
C GLU A 185 28.05 -3.34 5.72
N ALA A 186 26.80 -3.57 6.07
CA ALA A 186 25.85 -4.28 5.22
C ALA A 186 24.45 -3.67 5.35
N ARG A 187 23.65 -3.82 4.29
CA ARG A 187 22.20 -3.68 4.38
C ARG A 187 21.60 -5.04 4.68
N LEU A 188 20.58 -5.06 5.52
CA LEU A 188 19.91 -6.27 5.98
C LEU A 188 18.47 -6.27 5.49
N ALA A 189 17.94 -7.43 5.13
CA ALA A 189 16.53 -7.56 4.80
C ALA A 189 16.01 -8.93 5.21
N PHE A 190 14.75 -8.97 5.63
CA PHE A 190 14.06 -10.24 5.78
C PHE A 190 13.47 -10.70 4.44
N ARG A 191 13.58 -11.99 4.17
CA ARG A 191 13.10 -12.67 2.95
C ARG A 191 12.45 -13.98 3.34
N THR A 192 11.45 -14.40 2.57
CA THR A 192 10.85 -15.73 2.71
C THR A 192 11.49 -16.73 1.79
N ASP A 193 11.72 -17.93 2.29
CA ASP A 193 11.99 -19.10 1.45
C ASP A 193 10.70 -19.63 0.79
N ASP A 194 10.83 -20.68 -0.02
CA ASP A 194 9.71 -21.32 -0.70
C ASP A 194 8.68 -21.97 0.25
N ASN A 195 9.07 -22.22 1.51
CA ASN A 195 8.20 -22.76 2.55
C ASN A 195 7.52 -21.66 3.40
N GLY A 196 7.82 -20.38 3.12
CA GLY A 196 7.30 -19.24 3.86
C GLY A 196 8.02 -18.94 5.18
N ASN A 197 9.17 -19.57 5.44
CA ASN A 197 10.02 -19.23 6.60
C ASN A 197 10.76 -17.93 6.34
N VAL A 198 10.87 -17.09 7.36
CA VAL A 198 11.55 -15.80 7.28
C VAL A 198 13.02 -15.98 7.61
N GLY A 199 13.90 -15.69 6.66
CA GLY A 199 15.36 -15.68 6.83
C GLY A 199 15.96 -14.27 6.69
N LEU A 200 17.18 -14.12 7.19
CA LEU A 200 17.99 -12.91 7.07
C LEU A 200 18.84 -12.92 5.79
N ALA A 201 18.64 -11.94 4.93
CA ALA A 201 19.51 -11.64 3.79
C ALA A 201 20.49 -10.52 4.16
N ILE A 202 21.77 -10.76 3.90
CA ILE A 202 22.87 -9.81 4.17
C ILE A 202 23.42 -9.32 2.85
N HIS A 203 23.38 -8.01 2.64
CA HIS A 203 23.86 -7.33 1.43
C HIS A 203 25.09 -6.48 1.78
N PRO A 204 26.31 -7.05 1.69
CA PRO A 204 27.52 -6.36 2.11
C PRO A 204 27.86 -5.20 1.17
N LEU A 205 28.47 -4.16 1.72
CA LEU A 205 29.05 -3.04 0.97
C LEU A 205 30.16 -3.53 0.03
N ARG A 206 30.04 -3.22 -1.26
CA ARG A 206 31.08 -3.48 -2.27
C ARG A 206 31.70 -2.16 -2.73
N LYS A 207 32.99 -2.20 -3.08
CA LYS A 207 33.69 -1.04 -3.65
C LYS A 207 33.09 -0.60 -4.99
N GLU A 208 32.71 -1.57 -5.82
CA GLU A 208 32.17 -1.36 -7.16
C GLU A 208 31.22 -2.51 -7.53
N PRO A 209 30.26 -2.28 -8.47
CA PRO A 209 29.36 -3.32 -8.93
C PRO A 209 30.11 -4.34 -9.78
N GLN A 210 29.84 -5.62 -9.54
CA GLN A 210 30.50 -6.72 -10.25
C GLN A 210 29.86 -6.97 -11.61
N LEU A 211 30.13 -6.09 -12.58
CA LEU A 211 29.51 -6.13 -13.91
C LEU A 211 30.26 -7.01 -14.93
N ASP A 212 31.49 -7.45 -14.62
CA ASP A 212 32.32 -8.24 -15.53
C ASP A 212 31.98 -9.73 -15.54
N PHE A 213 31.27 -10.20 -14.52
CA PHE A 213 30.81 -11.58 -14.41
C PHE A 213 29.36 -11.72 -14.86
N PRO A 214 28.95 -12.88 -15.42
CA PRO A 214 27.56 -13.12 -15.73
C PRO A 214 26.67 -12.98 -14.49
N TYR A 215 25.67 -12.11 -14.57
CA TYR A 215 24.67 -11.93 -13.54
C TYR A 215 23.44 -12.79 -13.87
N MET A 216 23.20 -13.85 -13.09
CA MET A 216 22.10 -14.80 -13.35
C MET A 216 22.09 -15.29 -14.80
N GLY A 217 23.25 -15.69 -15.32
CA GLY A 217 23.40 -16.16 -16.70
C GLY A 217 23.43 -15.07 -17.77
N TYR A 218 23.11 -13.81 -17.44
CA TYR A 218 23.19 -12.70 -18.37
C TYR A 218 24.55 -12.01 -18.32
N LYS A 219 25.17 -11.76 -19.49
CA LYS A 219 26.44 -11.04 -19.60
C LYS A 219 26.20 -9.64 -20.14
N PHE A 220 26.55 -8.61 -19.38
CA PHE A 220 26.36 -7.22 -19.79
C PHE A 220 27.33 -6.80 -20.91
N SER A 221 26.81 -6.06 -21.89
CA SER A 221 27.61 -5.38 -22.92
C SER A 221 28.33 -4.15 -22.35
N PRO A 222 29.39 -3.64 -22.98
CA PRO A 222 30.07 -2.42 -22.54
C PRO A 222 29.12 -1.22 -22.35
N GLU A 223 28.16 -1.04 -23.26
CA GLU A 223 27.19 0.05 -23.23
C GLU A 223 26.20 -0.10 -22.06
N GLU A 224 25.79 -1.34 -21.78
CA GLU A 224 24.93 -1.65 -20.63
C GLU A 224 25.64 -1.39 -19.29
N LYS A 225 26.94 -1.70 -19.23
CA LYS A 225 27.76 -1.40 -18.05
C LYS A 225 27.86 0.11 -17.83
N GLU A 226 28.16 0.87 -18.87
CA GLU A 226 28.21 2.32 -18.81
C GLU A 226 26.87 2.91 -18.37
N GLN A 227 25.76 2.42 -18.93
CA GLN A 227 24.41 2.84 -18.57
C GLN A 227 24.09 2.56 -17.09
N LEU A 228 24.41 1.35 -16.59
CA LEU A 228 24.23 0.98 -15.19
C LEU A 228 25.09 1.86 -14.26
N LEU A 229 26.34 2.11 -14.62
CA LEU A 229 27.24 2.96 -13.82
C LEU A 229 26.80 4.43 -13.82
N ALA A 230 26.28 4.93 -14.95
CA ALA A 230 25.88 6.32 -15.09
C ALA A 230 24.52 6.63 -14.43
N THR A 231 23.57 5.69 -14.49
CA THR A 231 22.18 5.94 -14.09
C THR A 231 21.68 5.06 -12.95
N GLY A 232 22.42 4.01 -12.60
CA GLY A 232 21.98 2.98 -11.67
C GLY A 232 20.91 2.04 -12.22
N ASN A 233 20.42 2.23 -13.46
CA ASN A 233 19.35 1.43 -14.08
C ASN A 233 19.76 0.95 -15.47
N LEU A 234 19.42 -0.30 -15.82
CA LEU A 234 19.80 -0.88 -17.12
C LEU A 234 19.08 -0.22 -18.32
N GLY A 235 17.93 0.41 -18.09
CA GLY A 235 17.17 1.07 -19.17
C GLY A 235 16.36 0.13 -20.06
N LYS A 236 16.36 -1.18 -19.76
CA LYS A 236 15.55 -2.19 -20.44
C LYS A 236 15.28 -3.39 -19.54
N THR A 237 14.31 -4.21 -19.91
CA THR A 237 14.17 -5.57 -19.36
C THR A 237 15.12 -6.55 -20.04
N ILE A 238 15.66 -7.49 -19.27
CA ILE A 238 16.47 -8.61 -19.76
C ILE A 238 15.93 -9.94 -19.23
N GLU A 239 16.18 -11.04 -19.94
CA GLU A 239 15.93 -12.37 -19.39
C GLU A 239 17.11 -12.81 -18.51
N VAL A 240 16.81 -13.19 -17.28
CA VAL A 240 17.79 -13.72 -16.31
C VAL A 240 17.39 -15.13 -15.87
N THR A 241 18.38 -15.96 -15.60
CA THR A 241 18.22 -17.36 -15.18
C THR A 241 18.91 -17.58 -13.83
N PRO A 242 18.15 -17.65 -12.72
CA PRO A 242 18.69 -18.02 -11.42
C PRO A 242 19.26 -19.44 -11.44
N LYS A 243 20.25 -19.72 -10.57
CA LYS A 243 20.88 -21.04 -10.46
C LYS A 243 19.88 -22.18 -10.18
N ASN A 244 18.85 -21.90 -9.38
CA ASN A 244 17.84 -22.86 -8.93
C ASN A 244 16.40 -22.43 -9.31
N GLY A 245 16.20 -21.79 -10.47
CA GLY A 245 14.88 -21.28 -10.85
C GLY A 245 14.68 -21.16 -12.34
N ASN A 246 13.42 -20.91 -12.73
CA ASN A 246 13.07 -20.70 -14.12
C ASN A 246 13.54 -19.32 -14.60
N PRO A 247 13.91 -19.18 -15.89
CA PRO A 247 14.18 -17.88 -16.49
C PRO A 247 13.00 -16.91 -16.34
N PHE A 248 13.30 -15.62 -16.24
CA PHE A 248 12.28 -14.58 -16.21
C PHE A 248 12.79 -13.24 -16.73
N SER A 249 11.86 -12.43 -17.25
CA SER A 249 12.12 -11.04 -17.62
C SER A 249 12.25 -10.16 -16.38
N ALA A 250 13.32 -9.37 -16.29
CA ALA A 250 13.69 -8.58 -15.14
C ALA A 250 14.10 -7.15 -15.52
N TYR A 251 13.71 -6.20 -14.68
CA TYR A 251 14.40 -4.91 -14.57
C TYR A 251 15.67 -5.11 -13.74
N VAL A 252 16.75 -4.41 -14.09
CA VAL A 252 18.02 -4.48 -13.38
C VAL A 252 18.47 -3.10 -12.97
N SER A 253 18.86 -2.97 -11.70
CA SER A 253 19.41 -1.74 -11.12
C SER A 253 20.59 -2.05 -10.22
N ILE A 254 21.37 -1.01 -9.88
CA ILE A 254 22.40 -1.07 -8.86
C ILE A 254 21.84 -0.46 -7.58
N ASP A 255 22.01 -1.17 -6.47
CA ASP A 255 21.81 -0.64 -5.13
C ASP A 255 22.90 0.42 -4.84
N PRO A 256 22.55 1.71 -4.71
CA PRO A 256 23.54 2.79 -4.60
C PRO A 256 24.33 2.75 -3.29
N GLN A 257 23.85 2.02 -2.28
CA GLN A 257 24.52 1.91 -0.98
C GLN A 257 25.49 0.72 -0.92
N THR A 258 25.28 -0.33 -1.72
CA THR A 258 26.08 -1.57 -1.62
C THR A 258 26.79 -1.94 -2.91
N ASN A 259 26.53 -1.20 -4.00
CA ASN A 259 26.94 -1.55 -5.36
C ASN A 259 26.46 -2.95 -5.79
N GLU A 260 25.41 -3.47 -5.16
CA GLU A 260 24.81 -4.75 -5.51
C GLU A 260 23.97 -4.63 -6.78
N ILE A 261 24.08 -5.60 -7.69
CA ILE A 261 23.18 -5.72 -8.84
C ILE A 261 21.90 -6.41 -8.38
N VAL A 262 20.76 -5.76 -8.60
CA VAL A 262 19.44 -6.22 -8.18
C VAL A 262 18.55 -6.45 -9.39
N ALA A 263 17.93 -7.64 -9.45
CA ALA A 263 16.89 -7.96 -10.42
C ALA A 263 15.49 -7.91 -9.78
N LEU A 264 14.57 -7.27 -10.47
CA LEU A 264 13.15 -7.24 -10.14
C LEU A 264 12.36 -7.86 -11.28
N ARG A 265 11.60 -8.93 -11.00
CA ARG A 265 10.77 -9.58 -12.01
C ARG A 265 9.78 -8.58 -12.61
N ALA A 266 9.75 -8.47 -13.93
CA ALA A 266 8.91 -7.52 -14.63
C ALA A 266 7.41 -7.77 -14.38
N ASP A 267 7.02 -9.05 -14.26
CA ASP A 267 5.64 -9.49 -13.97
C ASP A 267 5.13 -9.12 -12.57
N ARG A 268 6.01 -8.67 -11.66
CA ARG A 268 5.66 -8.23 -10.30
C ARG A 268 5.58 -6.72 -10.15
N VAL A 269 5.91 -5.95 -11.18
CA VAL A 269 5.88 -4.49 -11.13
C VAL A 269 4.54 -3.98 -11.65
N ASN A 270 3.81 -3.25 -10.81
CA ASN A 270 2.61 -2.56 -11.23
C ASN A 270 2.94 -1.15 -11.72
N ILE A 271 2.80 -0.90 -13.02
CA ILE A 271 2.99 0.40 -13.65
C ILE A 271 1.61 0.94 -14.03
N PRO A 272 1.09 1.96 -13.31
CA PRO A 272 -0.20 2.56 -13.64
C PRO A 272 -0.08 3.48 -14.86
N LYS A 273 -1.17 3.61 -15.63
CA LYS A 273 -1.25 4.59 -16.73
C LYS A 273 -1.33 6.04 -16.24
N GLU A 274 -1.80 6.26 -15.01
CA GLU A 274 -1.82 7.57 -14.39
C GLU A 274 -0.83 7.61 -13.22
N ILE A 275 0.05 8.61 -13.23
CA ILE A 275 1.05 8.81 -12.19
C ILE A 275 0.93 10.26 -11.71
N LYS A 276 0.63 10.44 -10.43
CA LYS A 276 0.57 11.76 -9.77
C LYS A 276 -0.34 12.76 -10.51
N GLY A 277 -1.49 12.30 -11.01
CA GLY A 277 -2.46 13.15 -11.71
C GLY A 277 -2.18 13.33 -13.21
N VAL A 278 -1.14 12.71 -13.76
CA VAL A 278 -0.80 12.78 -15.19
C VAL A 278 -1.03 11.42 -15.83
N THR A 279 -1.84 11.38 -16.89
CA THR A 279 -2.00 10.18 -17.72
C THR A 279 -0.85 10.09 -18.72
N LEU A 280 -0.12 8.98 -18.71
CA LEU A 280 0.95 8.70 -19.65
C LEU A 280 0.38 8.47 -21.06
N SER A 281 1.08 8.97 -22.09
CA SER A 281 0.80 8.56 -23.47
C SER A 281 1.09 7.07 -23.67
N ASP A 282 0.53 6.46 -24.71
CA ASP A 282 0.77 5.04 -24.98
C ASP A 282 2.26 4.74 -25.24
N VAL A 283 2.99 5.68 -25.85
CA VAL A 283 4.45 5.57 -26.05
C VAL A 283 5.19 5.64 -24.73
N GLN A 284 4.87 6.64 -23.89
CA GLN A 284 5.46 6.78 -22.56
C GLN A 284 5.20 5.57 -21.68
N TYR A 285 3.97 5.05 -21.69
CA TYR A 285 3.60 3.87 -20.94
C TYR A 285 4.38 2.64 -21.41
N LYS A 286 4.43 2.41 -22.74
CA LYS A 286 5.18 1.30 -23.34
C LYS A 286 6.66 1.39 -23.00
N ASP A 287 7.28 2.55 -23.18
CA ASP A 287 8.71 2.74 -22.89
C ASP A 287 9.02 2.49 -21.41
N LEU A 288 8.16 2.94 -20.49
CA LEU A 288 8.32 2.71 -19.06
C LEU A 288 8.18 1.22 -18.69
N VAL A 289 7.23 0.50 -19.31
CA VAL A 289 7.06 -0.95 -19.16
C VAL A 289 8.25 -1.73 -19.74
N GLU A 290 8.87 -1.22 -20.79
CA GLU A 290 10.10 -1.80 -21.34
C GLU A 290 11.33 -1.49 -20.47
N GLY A 291 11.21 -0.61 -19.46
CA GLY A 291 12.28 -0.24 -18.52
C GLY A 291 13.05 1.02 -18.87
N LYS A 292 12.64 1.74 -19.93
CA LYS A 292 13.27 2.97 -20.37
C LYS A 292 12.92 4.14 -19.45
N ALA A 293 13.78 5.14 -19.46
CA ALA A 293 13.55 6.41 -18.78
C ALA A 293 12.58 7.28 -19.62
N VAL A 294 11.56 7.84 -18.97
CA VAL A 294 10.48 8.58 -19.62
C VAL A 294 10.26 9.91 -18.93
N LYS A 295 10.47 11.02 -19.64
CA LYS A 295 10.20 12.36 -19.11
C LYS A 295 8.69 12.60 -19.01
N VAL A 296 8.23 13.03 -17.84
CA VAL A 296 6.83 13.35 -17.55
C VAL A 296 6.77 14.71 -16.87
N GLU A 297 5.84 15.55 -17.32
CA GLU A 297 5.68 16.92 -16.87
C GLU A 297 4.29 17.15 -16.26
N GLY A 298 4.18 18.13 -15.36
CA GLY A 298 2.90 18.51 -14.75
C GLY A 298 2.38 17.57 -13.66
N MET A 299 3.23 16.70 -13.10
CA MET A 299 2.86 15.83 -11.97
C MET A 299 2.58 16.63 -10.71
N THR A 300 1.63 16.20 -9.89
CA THR A 300 1.22 16.90 -8.67
C THR A 300 1.79 16.25 -7.41
N ALA A 301 2.55 17.01 -6.62
CA ALA A 301 3.09 16.58 -5.34
C ALA A 301 2.00 16.53 -4.26
N LYS A 302 2.29 15.87 -3.12
CA LYS A 302 1.38 15.87 -1.95
C LYS A 302 1.09 17.28 -1.42
N SER A 303 2.01 18.22 -1.65
CA SER A 303 1.85 19.64 -1.30
C SER A 303 0.96 20.43 -2.27
N GLY A 304 0.47 19.80 -3.35
CA GLY A 304 -0.30 20.45 -4.41
C GLY A 304 0.56 21.16 -5.47
N LYS A 305 1.89 21.22 -5.31
CA LYS A 305 2.79 21.83 -6.29
C LYS A 305 3.00 20.91 -7.49
N SER A 306 3.00 21.48 -8.69
CA SER A 306 3.39 20.77 -9.91
C SER A 306 4.91 20.58 -9.99
N PHE A 307 5.33 19.46 -10.55
CA PHE A 307 6.74 19.15 -10.82
C PHE A 307 6.89 18.28 -12.07
N ASN A 308 8.11 18.29 -12.60
CA ASN A 308 8.52 17.44 -13.73
C ASN A 308 9.57 16.45 -13.23
N ALA A 309 9.57 15.24 -13.77
CA ALA A 309 10.60 14.26 -13.48
C ALA A 309 10.73 13.27 -14.64
N THR A 310 11.90 12.66 -14.74
CA THR A 310 12.11 11.46 -15.53
C THR A 310 11.71 10.26 -14.70
N LEU A 311 10.76 9.47 -15.19
CA LEU A 311 10.29 8.26 -14.56
C LEU A 311 11.03 7.05 -15.12
N GLN A 312 11.46 6.15 -14.25
CA GLN A 312 12.07 4.89 -14.67
C GLN A 312 11.77 3.80 -13.64
N VAL A 313 11.60 2.55 -14.08
CA VAL A 313 11.51 1.43 -13.14
C VAL A 313 12.90 1.18 -12.53
N ASN A 314 12.96 1.15 -11.20
CA ASN A 314 14.15 0.84 -10.44
C ASN A 314 13.93 -0.46 -9.64
N ALA A 315 14.79 -1.45 -9.88
CA ALA A 315 14.69 -2.77 -9.27
C ALA A 315 14.90 -2.74 -7.76
N GLU A 316 15.82 -1.90 -7.27
CA GLU A 316 16.12 -1.72 -5.85
C GLU A 316 14.95 -1.04 -5.12
N ARG A 317 14.33 -0.02 -5.73
CA ARG A 317 13.12 0.62 -5.17
C ARG A 317 11.84 -0.20 -5.35
N LYS A 318 11.91 -1.34 -6.03
CA LYS A 318 10.77 -2.22 -6.34
C LYS A 318 9.62 -1.52 -7.07
N GLY A 319 9.93 -0.51 -7.90
CA GLY A 319 8.90 0.31 -8.55
C GLY A 319 9.45 1.50 -9.31
N ILE A 320 8.58 2.47 -9.57
CA ILE A 320 8.92 3.66 -10.35
C ILE A 320 9.70 4.66 -9.48
N GLU A 321 10.90 4.99 -9.93
CA GLU A 321 11.72 6.07 -9.41
C GLU A 321 11.41 7.39 -10.13
N PHE A 322 11.49 8.49 -9.39
CA PHE A 322 11.35 9.85 -9.91
C PHE A 322 12.75 10.49 -9.90
N ILE A 323 13.31 10.67 -11.09
CA ILE A 323 14.63 11.25 -11.31
C ILE A 323 14.43 12.72 -11.68
N PHE A 324 14.93 13.62 -10.84
CA PHE A 324 14.81 15.06 -11.05
C PHE A 324 16.10 15.60 -11.68
N ASP A 325 15.96 16.49 -12.66
CA ASP A 325 17.09 17.06 -13.42
C ASP A 325 18.06 17.90 -12.54
N ASN A 326 17.68 18.21 -11.29
CA ASN A 326 18.47 19.01 -10.35
C ASN A 326 19.55 18.23 -9.57
N ASN A 327 19.82 16.96 -9.92
CA ASN A 327 20.88 16.15 -9.31
C ASN A 327 22.13 16.02 -10.20
N ARG A 328 22.57 17.12 -10.83
CA ARG A 328 23.92 17.21 -11.42
C ARG A 328 24.77 18.20 -10.64
#